data_AF-A0A1E9VYA6-F1
#
_entry.id   AF-A0A1E9VYA6-F1
#
_cell.length_a   1.000
_cell.length_b   1.000
_cell.length_c   1.000
_cell.angle_alpha   90.00
_cell.angle_beta   90.00
_cell.angle_gamma   90.00
#
_symmetry.space_group_name_H-M   'P 1'
#
loop_
_entity.id
_entity.type
_entity.pdbx_description
1 polymer ?
#
loop_
_entity_poly.entity_id
_entity_poly.type
_entity_poly.pdbx_seq_one_letter_code
_entity_poly.pdbx_strand_id
1 'polypeptide(L)'
;MKICYLILAYNDIGNLKRLVNRLNENAVFIIHIDKKTDIEPFIEAFKSYDNVEFLCNKNRVKIYWGGFSIVQAEINLVKRALQNEKYLKYVLLSGADYPIKDNEYIYNYFKKNSSVEFIRGIDLDQIKHKEFYYKHIDVYQKHDYPRINRNNTTAFKIFRAIINRCLRMIKLPPKIRHHKFDLYHGSQWWALSKECLTELIQMYEQNQQDYLNFKIGMFAPDEKFFHTLFFNSSFKNKNVIGGPDLPLELKNIEETTLQTSKLANIHIIDPSMNKWFDERDIDQIKESEKLFVRKVKSDYSDKLLNRIDKEILKVGNIDE
;
A
#
# COMPACT_ATOMS: atom_id res chain seq x y z
N MET A 1 -10.41 -22.25 1.84
CA MET A 1 -10.35 -21.05 0.96
C MET A 1 -8.91 -20.57 0.91
N LYS A 2 -8.47 -19.86 -0.13
CA LYS A 2 -7.08 -19.33 -0.19
C LYS A 2 -7.02 -17.86 0.21
N ILE A 3 -5.86 -17.35 0.62
CA ILE A 3 -5.59 -15.90 0.74
C ILE A 3 -5.06 -15.39 -0.61
N CYS A 4 -5.49 -14.21 -1.03
CA CYS A 4 -4.95 -13.55 -2.23
C CYS A 4 -4.03 -12.41 -1.83
N TYR A 5 -2.75 -12.52 -2.16
CA TYR A 5 -1.76 -11.47 -1.96
C TYR A 5 -1.64 -10.63 -3.24
N LEU A 6 -1.96 -9.36 -3.14
CA LEU A 6 -1.83 -8.36 -4.19
C LEU A 6 -0.50 -7.64 -3.97
N ILE A 7 0.49 -7.85 -4.85
CA ILE A 7 1.87 -7.39 -4.60
C ILE A 7 2.27 -6.30 -5.59
N LEU A 8 2.73 -5.17 -5.07
CA LEU A 8 3.44 -4.12 -5.81
C LEU A 8 4.96 -4.31 -5.70
N ALA A 9 5.66 -4.63 -6.79
CA ALA A 9 7.12 -4.83 -6.79
C ALA A 9 7.81 -4.10 -7.96
N TYR A 10 9.13 -3.89 -7.86
CA TYR A 10 9.85 -3.14 -8.91
C TYR A 10 11.31 -3.51 -9.16
N ASN A 11 12.07 -4.15 -8.27
CA ASN A 11 13.50 -4.41 -8.54
C ASN A 11 14.14 -5.62 -7.83
N ASP A 12 13.66 -5.99 -6.64
CA ASP A 12 14.30 -7.03 -5.82
C ASP A 12 13.60 -8.40 -6.02
N ILE A 13 14.07 -9.16 -7.02
CA ILE A 13 13.52 -10.48 -7.35
C ILE A 13 13.78 -11.48 -6.22
N GLY A 14 14.97 -11.43 -5.61
CA GLY A 14 15.38 -12.34 -4.53
C GLY A 14 14.45 -12.23 -3.33
N ASN A 15 14.25 -11.00 -2.83
CA ASN A 15 13.36 -10.77 -1.71
C ASN A 15 11.90 -11.10 -2.05
N LEU A 16 11.44 -10.79 -3.28
CA LEU A 16 10.09 -11.16 -3.71
C LEU A 16 9.87 -12.68 -3.74
N LYS A 17 10.84 -13.44 -4.27
CA LYS A 17 10.77 -14.91 -4.30
C LYS A 17 10.78 -15.50 -2.90
N ARG A 18 11.62 -14.94 -2.03
CA ARG A 18 11.68 -15.26 -0.60
C ARG A 18 10.34 -14.99 0.11
N LEU A 19 9.71 -13.84 -0.14
CA LEU A 19 8.37 -13.49 0.37
C LEU A 19 7.31 -14.50 -0.09
N VAL A 20 7.24 -14.79 -1.40
CA VAL A 20 6.26 -15.73 -1.96
C VAL A 20 6.44 -17.13 -1.38
N ASN A 21 7.68 -17.62 -1.27
CA ASN A 21 7.97 -18.93 -0.66
C ASN A 21 7.46 -19.03 0.77
N ARG A 22 7.62 -17.97 1.58
CA ARG A 22 7.15 -17.96 2.97
C ARG A 22 5.64 -17.83 3.12
N LEU A 23 4.93 -17.42 2.08
CA LEU A 23 3.48 -17.24 2.08
C LEU A 23 2.74 -18.28 1.23
N ASN A 24 3.43 -19.31 0.72
CA ASN A 24 2.93 -20.11 -0.40
C ASN A 24 1.82 -21.11 -0.05
N GLU A 25 1.52 -21.30 1.23
CA GLU A 25 0.50 -22.25 1.67
C GLU A 25 -0.89 -21.63 1.61
N ASN A 26 -1.83 -22.31 0.95
CA ASN A 26 -3.21 -21.82 0.76
C ASN A 26 -3.27 -20.39 0.20
N ALA A 27 -2.38 -20.04 -0.72
CA ALA A 27 -2.23 -18.69 -1.25
C ALA A 27 -2.32 -18.61 -2.77
N VAL A 28 -2.69 -17.43 -3.25
CA VAL A 28 -2.58 -16.99 -4.65
C VAL A 28 -1.92 -15.61 -4.65
N PHE A 29 -1.01 -15.38 -5.58
CA PHE A 29 -0.29 -14.12 -5.71
C PHE A 29 -0.64 -13.47 -7.04
N ILE A 30 -1.07 -12.22 -7.00
CA ILE A 30 -1.24 -11.38 -8.18
C ILE A 30 -0.27 -10.23 -8.05
N ILE A 31 0.68 -10.16 -8.97
CA ILE A 31 1.86 -9.31 -8.84
C ILE A 31 1.89 -8.27 -9.95
N HIS A 32 2.00 -7.02 -9.56
CA HIS A 32 2.33 -5.91 -10.44
C HIS A 32 3.82 -5.62 -10.32
N ILE A 33 4.54 -5.76 -11.44
CA ILE A 33 5.89 -5.23 -11.58
C ILE A 33 5.78 -3.82 -12.20
N ASP A 34 6.40 -2.81 -11.57
CA ASP A 34 6.46 -1.45 -12.10
C ASP A 34 6.84 -1.46 -13.59
N LYS A 35 6.06 -0.77 -14.43
CA LYS A 35 6.26 -0.78 -15.90
C LYS A 35 7.57 -0.12 -16.36
N LYS A 36 8.31 0.52 -15.45
CA LYS A 36 9.69 0.97 -15.74
C LYS A 36 10.71 -0.18 -15.70
N THR A 37 10.39 -1.29 -15.06
CA THR A 37 11.29 -2.44 -14.88
C THR A 37 11.01 -3.50 -15.93
N ASP A 38 12.07 -4.15 -16.43
CA ASP A 38 11.90 -5.35 -17.23
C ASP A 38 11.28 -6.49 -16.39
N ILE A 39 10.26 -7.13 -16.94
CA ILE A 39 9.50 -8.17 -16.24
C ILE A 39 10.00 -9.57 -16.54
N GLU A 40 10.74 -9.78 -17.64
CA GLU A 40 11.17 -11.12 -18.05
C GLU A 40 11.98 -11.85 -16.96
N PRO A 41 12.91 -11.20 -16.22
CA PRO A 41 13.60 -11.86 -15.12
C PRO A 41 12.67 -12.30 -13.97
N PHE A 42 11.58 -11.56 -13.74
CA PHE A 42 10.56 -11.96 -12.77
C PHE A 42 9.74 -13.14 -13.28
N ILE A 43 9.31 -13.12 -14.55
CA ILE A 43 8.54 -14.25 -15.12
C ILE A 43 9.36 -15.54 -15.07
N GLU A 44 10.64 -15.49 -15.45
CA GLU A 44 11.51 -16.67 -15.42
C GLU A 44 11.72 -17.18 -13.99
N ALA A 45 11.96 -16.29 -13.01
CA ALA A 45 12.18 -16.67 -11.62
C ALA A 45 10.99 -17.40 -10.96
N PHE A 46 9.78 -17.18 -11.50
CA PHE A 46 8.50 -17.70 -10.98
C PHE A 46 7.80 -18.66 -11.96
N LYS A 47 8.46 -19.09 -13.03
CA LYS A 47 7.89 -19.94 -14.09
C LYS A 47 7.29 -21.26 -13.58
N SER A 48 7.81 -21.80 -12.48
CA SER A 48 7.34 -23.04 -11.86
C SER A 48 6.23 -22.85 -10.81
N TYR A 49 5.74 -21.63 -10.60
CA TYR A 49 4.76 -21.31 -9.57
C TYR A 49 3.35 -21.22 -10.16
N ASP A 50 2.54 -22.26 -9.97
CA ASP A 50 1.17 -22.34 -10.54
C ASP A 50 0.18 -21.35 -9.90
N ASN A 51 0.53 -20.78 -8.75
CA ASN A 51 -0.31 -19.85 -7.99
C ASN A 51 0.20 -18.40 -8.02
N VAL A 52 1.18 -18.10 -8.86
CA VAL A 52 1.71 -16.75 -9.08
C VAL A 52 1.28 -16.26 -10.46
N GLU A 53 0.62 -15.11 -10.47
CA GLU A 53 0.20 -14.43 -11.69
C GLU A 53 0.79 -13.03 -11.75
N PHE A 54 1.50 -12.71 -12.83
CA PHE A 54 1.91 -11.33 -13.11
C PHE A 54 0.86 -10.60 -13.94
N LEU A 55 0.60 -9.33 -13.61
CA LEU A 55 -0.21 -8.48 -14.47
C LEU A 55 0.45 -8.31 -15.85
N CYS A 56 -0.32 -8.59 -16.89
CA CYS A 56 0.12 -8.39 -18.28
C CYS A 56 0.45 -6.92 -18.58
N ASN A 57 1.26 -6.69 -19.63
CA ASN A 57 1.80 -5.36 -19.96
C ASN A 57 0.74 -4.25 -20.13
N LYS A 58 -0.48 -4.57 -20.60
CA LYS A 58 -1.59 -3.61 -20.71
C LYS A 58 -2.08 -3.08 -19.35
N ASN A 59 -1.95 -3.89 -18.30
CA ASN A 59 -2.43 -3.58 -16.95
C ASN A 59 -1.29 -3.11 -16.01
N ARG A 60 -0.03 -3.20 -16.45
CA ARG A 60 1.11 -2.61 -15.73
C ARG A 60 1.12 -1.09 -15.89
N VAL A 61 1.58 -0.41 -14.84
CA VAL A 61 1.60 1.06 -14.73
C VAL A 61 3.01 1.49 -14.36
N LYS A 62 3.50 2.59 -14.96
CA LYS A 62 4.76 3.21 -14.54
C LYS A 62 4.49 3.95 -13.24
N ILE A 63 5.01 3.44 -12.12
CA ILE A 63 4.72 4.01 -10.80
C ILE A 63 5.65 5.19 -10.52
N TYR A 64 5.09 6.29 -10.03
CA TYR A 64 5.84 7.42 -9.54
C TYR A 64 5.45 7.66 -8.09
N TRP A 65 6.44 7.66 -7.21
CA TRP A 65 6.22 7.81 -5.78
C TRP A 65 5.45 9.10 -5.48
N GLY A 66 4.40 8.98 -4.66
CA GLY A 66 3.52 10.08 -4.27
C GLY A 66 2.50 10.52 -5.33
N GLY A 67 2.40 9.84 -6.48
CA GLY A 67 1.41 10.09 -7.53
C GLY A 67 0.26 9.07 -7.53
N PHE A 68 -0.77 9.30 -8.35
CA PHE A 68 -1.91 8.40 -8.54
C PHE A 68 -1.55 7.11 -9.27
N SER A 69 -0.43 7.06 -9.99
CA SER A 69 0.01 5.86 -10.71
C SER A 69 0.14 4.61 -9.83
N ILE A 70 0.46 4.75 -8.54
CA ILE A 70 0.46 3.63 -7.58
C ILE A 70 -0.96 3.13 -7.28
N VAL A 71 -1.91 4.06 -7.05
CA VAL A 71 -3.33 3.74 -6.84
C VAL A 71 -3.91 3.04 -8.08
N GLN A 72 -3.53 3.48 -9.27
CA GLN A 72 -3.95 2.81 -10.50
C GLN A 72 -3.40 1.38 -10.61
N ALA A 73 -2.17 1.13 -10.12
CA ALA A 73 -1.62 -0.23 -10.06
C ALA A 73 -2.40 -1.11 -9.06
N GLU A 74 -2.76 -0.57 -7.89
CA GLU A 74 -3.60 -1.25 -6.90
C GLU A 74 -5.00 -1.56 -7.46
N ILE A 75 -5.65 -0.60 -8.13
CA ILE A 75 -6.95 -0.82 -8.79
C ILE A 75 -6.84 -1.96 -9.81
N ASN A 76 -5.76 -2.01 -10.59
CA ASN A 76 -5.56 -3.06 -11.59
C ASN A 76 -5.35 -4.44 -10.94
N LEU A 77 -4.62 -4.51 -9.82
CA LEU A 77 -4.48 -5.71 -9.00
C LEU A 77 -5.84 -6.18 -8.47
N VAL A 78 -6.60 -5.28 -7.84
CA VAL A 78 -7.93 -5.59 -7.29
C VAL A 78 -8.87 -6.07 -8.39
N LYS A 79 -8.98 -5.35 -9.51
CA LYS A 79 -9.83 -5.75 -10.63
C LYS A 79 -9.49 -7.14 -11.14
N ARG A 80 -8.20 -7.47 -11.27
CA ARG A 80 -7.77 -8.80 -11.69
C ARG A 80 -8.16 -9.87 -10.68
N ALA A 81 -7.99 -9.58 -9.38
CA ALA A 81 -8.32 -10.50 -8.30
C ALA A 81 -9.82 -10.78 -8.18
N LEU A 82 -10.66 -9.78 -8.43
CA LEU A 82 -12.13 -9.90 -8.35
C LEU A 82 -12.73 -10.78 -9.46
N GLN A 83 -12.01 -10.98 -10.58
CA GLN A 83 -12.41 -11.88 -11.66
C GLN A 83 -12.28 -13.37 -11.29
N ASN A 84 -11.50 -13.69 -10.25
CA ASN A 84 -11.33 -15.07 -9.79
C ASN A 84 -12.41 -15.45 -8.75
N GLU A 85 -12.37 -16.70 -8.31
CA GLU A 85 -13.18 -17.20 -7.19
C GLU A 85 -12.98 -16.38 -5.90
N LYS A 86 -13.89 -16.54 -4.93
CA LYS A 86 -13.80 -15.84 -3.65
C LYS A 86 -12.64 -16.38 -2.82
N TYR A 87 -11.71 -15.49 -2.47
CA TYR A 87 -10.65 -15.76 -1.51
C TYR A 87 -11.08 -15.40 -0.08
N LEU A 88 -10.39 -15.98 0.90
CA LEU A 88 -10.63 -15.73 2.33
C LEU A 88 -10.41 -14.24 2.67
N LYS A 89 -9.33 -13.66 2.14
CA LYS A 89 -8.95 -12.26 2.31
C LYS A 89 -8.05 -11.85 1.15
N TYR A 90 -8.08 -10.56 0.80
CA TYR A 90 -7.24 -9.94 -0.21
C TYR A 90 -6.29 -8.99 0.52
N VAL A 91 -4.99 -9.26 0.48
CA VAL A 91 -3.98 -8.57 1.28
C VAL A 91 -3.07 -7.78 0.35
N LEU A 92 -3.03 -6.46 0.50
CA LEU A 92 -2.10 -5.61 -0.26
C LEU A 92 -0.73 -5.64 0.41
N LEU A 93 0.30 -6.01 -0.36
CA LEU A 93 1.70 -6.03 0.02
C LEU A 93 2.54 -5.35 -1.07
N SER A 94 3.81 -5.11 -0.75
CA SER A 94 4.86 -4.80 -1.70
C SER A 94 5.94 -5.88 -1.71
N GLY A 95 6.80 -5.84 -2.71
CA GLY A 95 7.98 -6.70 -2.78
C GLY A 95 9.04 -6.44 -1.70
N ALA A 96 8.81 -5.50 -0.77
CA ALA A 96 9.70 -5.20 0.36
C ALA A 96 9.05 -5.48 1.72
N ASP A 97 7.96 -6.25 1.74
CA ASP A 97 7.32 -6.76 2.95
C ASP A 97 7.79 -8.19 3.25
N TYR A 98 7.69 -8.60 4.51
CA TYR A 98 7.99 -9.97 4.93
C TYR A 98 7.08 -10.45 6.05
N PRO A 99 6.61 -11.72 6.03
CA PRO A 99 5.82 -12.26 7.13
C PRO A 99 6.64 -12.38 8.40
N ILE A 100 6.00 -12.09 9.52
CA ILE A 100 6.54 -12.29 10.88
C ILE A 100 5.64 -13.21 11.72
N LYS A 101 4.73 -13.93 11.04
CA LYS A 101 3.90 -15.02 11.52
C LYS A 101 3.82 -16.06 10.41
N ASP A 102 3.72 -17.34 10.76
CA ASP A 102 3.65 -18.42 9.77
C ASP A 102 2.30 -18.45 9.01
N ASN A 103 2.24 -19.27 7.96
CA ASN A 103 1.05 -19.39 7.10
C ASN A 103 -0.19 -19.81 7.87
N GLU A 104 -0.07 -20.79 8.76
CA GLU A 104 -1.19 -21.31 9.54
C GLU A 104 -1.76 -20.22 10.46
N TYR A 105 -0.90 -19.47 11.13
CA TYR A 105 -1.29 -18.34 11.97
C TYR A 105 -2.00 -17.28 11.15
N ILE A 106 -1.41 -16.82 10.04
CA ILE A 106 -2.00 -15.78 9.18
C ILE A 106 -3.37 -16.24 8.66
N TYR A 107 -3.47 -17.48 8.21
CA TYR A 107 -4.73 -18.07 7.75
C TYR A 107 -5.80 -18.08 8.84
N ASN A 108 -5.46 -18.61 10.02
CA ASN A 108 -6.38 -18.68 11.15
C ASN A 108 -6.77 -17.30 11.67
N TYR A 109 -5.85 -16.33 11.64
CA TYR A 109 -6.11 -14.94 12.00
C TYR A 109 -7.18 -14.32 11.08
N PHE A 110 -7.04 -14.45 9.75
CA PHE A 110 -8.04 -13.95 8.82
C PHE A 110 -9.34 -14.75 8.84
N LYS A 111 -9.28 -16.07 9.09
CA LYS A 111 -10.48 -16.92 9.22
C LYS A 111 -11.32 -16.53 10.44
N LYS A 112 -10.68 -16.34 11.60
CA LYS A 112 -11.33 -15.89 12.83
C LYS A 112 -11.94 -14.50 12.68
N ASN A 113 -11.29 -13.62 11.90
CA ASN A 113 -11.71 -12.24 11.66
C ASN A 113 -12.29 -12.05 10.24
N SER A 114 -13.05 -13.03 9.75
CA SER A 114 -13.51 -13.03 8.35
C SER A 114 -14.39 -11.84 7.99
N SER A 115 -15.22 -11.36 8.94
CA SER A 115 -16.10 -10.20 8.82
C SER A 115 -15.43 -8.85 9.05
N VAL A 116 -14.13 -8.84 9.41
CA VAL A 116 -13.36 -7.63 9.70
C VAL A 116 -12.56 -7.20 8.47
N GLU A 117 -12.62 -5.92 8.17
CA GLU A 117 -11.85 -5.24 7.15
C GLU A 117 -10.63 -4.56 7.77
N PHE A 118 -9.43 -5.00 7.42
CA PHE A 118 -8.19 -4.49 8.03
C PHE A 118 -7.74 -3.20 7.33
N ILE A 119 -8.52 -2.14 7.52
CA ILE A 119 -8.22 -0.79 7.05
C ILE A 119 -8.56 0.22 8.17
N ARG A 120 -7.59 1.06 8.55
CA ARG A 120 -7.72 2.07 9.61
C ARG A 120 -7.37 3.40 9.01
N GLY A 121 -8.06 4.43 9.47
CA GLY A 121 -7.88 5.75 8.93
C GLY A 121 -8.64 6.77 9.73
N ILE A 122 -8.17 8.00 9.60
CA ILE A 122 -8.76 9.16 10.25
C ILE A 122 -9.55 9.97 9.23
N ASP A 123 -10.60 10.62 9.71
CA ASP A 123 -11.34 11.61 8.93
C ASP A 123 -10.51 12.90 8.85
N LEU A 124 -10.07 13.25 7.63
CA LEU A 124 -9.29 14.45 7.39
C LEU A 124 -10.15 15.72 7.53
N ASP A 125 -11.43 15.67 7.20
CA ASP A 125 -12.33 16.82 7.24
C ASP A 125 -12.72 17.20 8.70
N GLN A 126 -12.53 16.28 9.65
CA GLN A 126 -12.68 16.55 11.09
C GLN A 126 -11.42 17.08 11.78
N ILE A 127 -10.29 17.23 11.07
CA ILE A 127 -9.05 17.78 11.66
C ILE A 127 -9.24 19.29 11.93
N LYS A 128 -9.23 19.66 13.22
CA LYS A 128 -9.38 21.06 13.66
C LYS A 128 -8.22 21.97 13.23
N HIS A 129 -7.00 21.41 13.14
CA HIS A 129 -5.81 22.17 12.77
C HIS A 129 -5.63 22.26 11.24
N LYS A 130 -6.07 23.38 10.65
CA LYS A 130 -6.07 23.63 9.19
C LYS A 130 -4.70 23.46 8.51
N GLU A 131 -3.60 23.69 9.22
CA GLU A 131 -2.24 23.53 8.67
C GLU A 131 -1.90 22.08 8.32
N PHE A 132 -2.34 21.11 9.13
CA PHE A 132 -2.17 19.69 8.85
C PHE A 132 -3.02 19.26 7.65
N TYR A 133 -4.29 19.70 7.61
CA TYR A 133 -5.20 19.46 6.48
C TYR A 133 -4.62 19.89 5.13
N TYR A 134 -4.04 21.10 5.05
CA TYR A 134 -3.50 21.62 3.79
C TYR A 134 -2.22 20.91 3.30
N LYS A 135 -1.48 20.21 4.17
CA LYS A 135 -0.31 19.43 3.76
C LYS A 135 -0.66 18.01 3.31
N HIS A 136 -1.67 17.37 3.94
CA HIS A 136 -2.18 16.08 3.44
C HIS A 136 -2.83 16.21 2.06
N ILE A 137 -3.38 17.39 1.75
CA ILE A 137 -4.03 17.72 0.48
C ILE A 137 -3.14 18.71 -0.30
N ASP A 138 -1.83 18.45 -0.42
CA ASP A 138 -0.96 19.24 -1.30
C ASP A 138 -1.30 18.92 -2.76
N VAL A 139 -2.26 19.67 -3.32
CA VAL A 139 -2.80 19.54 -4.69
C VAL A 139 -1.81 19.93 -5.80
N TYR A 140 -0.57 20.28 -5.46
CA TYR A 140 0.39 20.84 -6.40
C TYR A 140 1.55 19.91 -6.71
N GLN A 141 1.63 18.74 -6.07
CA GLN A 141 2.70 17.77 -6.34
C GLN A 141 2.29 16.80 -7.44
N LYS A 142 2.41 17.23 -8.69
CA LYS A 142 2.22 16.37 -9.86
C LYS A 142 3.37 15.36 -9.99
N HIS A 143 3.32 14.28 -9.22
CA HIS A 143 4.31 13.21 -9.29
C HIS A 143 4.12 12.32 -10.51
N ASP A 144 2.99 12.39 -11.20
CA ASP A 144 2.77 11.70 -12.48
C ASP A 144 2.93 12.67 -13.66
N TYR A 145 4.17 12.97 -14.09
CA TYR A 145 4.43 13.71 -15.33
C TYR A 145 4.75 12.71 -16.47
N PRO A 146 3.76 12.25 -17.25
CA PRO A 146 3.93 11.15 -18.22
C PRO A 146 4.82 11.49 -19.42
N ARG A 147 5.11 12.77 -19.69
CA ARG A 147 5.83 13.22 -20.91
C ARG A 147 7.27 13.69 -20.69
N ILE A 148 7.81 13.60 -19.48
CA ILE A 148 9.15 14.11 -19.20
C ILE A 148 10.04 12.94 -18.78
N ASN A 149 11.10 12.70 -19.54
CA ASN A 149 12.09 11.66 -19.29
C ASN A 149 12.88 12.04 -18.02
N ARG A 150 12.68 11.29 -16.94
CA ARG A 150 13.08 11.67 -15.57
C ARG A 150 14.40 11.02 -15.16
N ASN A 151 15.50 11.59 -15.58
CA ASN A 151 16.68 11.55 -14.72
C ASN A 151 16.44 12.57 -13.60
N ASN A 152 16.74 12.22 -12.34
CA ASN A 152 16.53 13.05 -11.16
C ASN A 152 17.57 14.19 -11.07
N THR A 153 17.85 14.82 -12.21
CA THR A 153 18.85 15.88 -12.37
C THR A 153 18.41 17.14 -11.63
N THR A 154 19.39 17.94 -11.22
CA THR A 154 19.16 19.25 -10.58
C THR A 154 18.25 20.13 -11.44
N ALA A 155 18.39 20.08 -12.76
CA ALA A 155 17.53 20.79 -13.70
C ALA A 155 16.05 20.37 -13.62
N PHE A 156 15.76 19.07 -13.51
CA PHE A 156 14.38 18.59 -13.36
C PHE A 156 13.79 18.98 -12.00
N LYS A 157 14.60 18.97 -10.92
CA LYS A 157 14.18 19.46 -9.60
C LYS A 157 13.79 20.95 -9.65
N ILE A 158 14.59 21.77 -10.34
CA ILE A 158 14.32 23.21 -10.55
C ILE A 158 13.07 23.41 -11.41
N PHE A 159 12.95 22.71 -12.55
CA PHE A 159 11.76 22.76 -13.40
C PHE A 159 10.48 22.40 -12.62
N ARG A 160 10.54 21.31 -11.83
CA ARG A 160 9.44 20.89 -10.97
C ARG A 160 9.11 21.95 -9.92
N ALA A 161 10.11 22.57 -9.30
CA ALA A 161 9.90 23.66 -8.34
C ALA A 161 9.22 24.87 -9.01
N ILE A 162 9.63 25.23 -10.23
CA ILE A 162 9.03 26.33 -11.00
C ILE A 162 7.59 26.01 -11.40
N ILE A 163 7.32 24.83 -11.96
CA ILE A 163 5.95 24.43 -12.33
C ILE A 163 5.06 24.36 -11.09
N ASN A 164 5.54 23.80 -9.99
CA ASN A 164 4.77 23.76 -8.74
C ASN A 164 4.52 25.17 -8.20
N ARG A 165 5.49 26.08 -8.28
CA ARG A 165 5.32 27.50 -7.92
C ARG A 165 4.28 28.17 -8.81
N CYS A 166 4.34 27.98 -10.13
CA CYS A 166 3.36 28.54 -11.07
C CYS A 166 1.96 27.99 -10.86
N LEU A 167 1.82 26.68 -10.65
CA LEU A 167 0.53 26.06 -10.35
C LEU A 167 -0.02 26.55 -9.00
N ARG A 168 0.84 26.76 -7.99
CA ARG A 168 0.45 27.36 -6.69
C ARG A 168 -0.05 28.80 -6.80
N MET A 169 0.31 29.54 -7.87
CA MET A 169 -0.26 30.86 -8.14
C MET A 169 -1.69 30.79 -8.67
N ILE A 170 -2.09 29.66 -9.28
CA ILE A 170 -3.47 29.39 -9.66
C ILE A 170 -4.23 28.97 -8.40
N LYS A 171 -4.98 29.92 -7.82
CA LYS A 171 -5.93 29.64 -6.73
C LYS A 171 -7.06 28.77 -7.27
N LEU A 172 -6.87 27.45 -7.20
CA LEU A 172 -7.96 26.51 -7.45
C LEU A 172 -9.10 26.83 -6.46
N PRO A 173 -10.35 26.99 -6.94
CA PRO A 173 -11.47 27.28 -6.05
C PRO A 173 -11.56 26.21 -4.95
N PRO A 174 -11.85 26.59 -3.68
CA PRO A 174 -11.99 25.65 -2.56
C PRO A 174 -12.95 24.49 -2.85
N LYS A 175 -13.90 24.67 -3.79
CA LYS A 175 -14.88 23.67 -4.25
C LYS A 175 -14.33 22.56 -5.17
N ILE A 176 -13.03 22.53 -5.44
CA ILE A 176 -12.36 21.36 -6.05
C ILE A 176 -12.03 20.30 -4.97
N ARG A 177 -12.39 20.56 -3.71
CA ARG A 177 -12.42 19.62 -2.61
C ARG A 177 -13.71 18.79 -2.69
N HIS A 178 -13.56 17.48 -2.85
CA HIS A 178 -14.44 16.37 -2.43
C HIS A 178 -15.78 16.71 -1.75
N HIS A 179 -16.66 17.50 -2.37
CA HIS A 179 -17.91 17.95 -1.72
C HIS A 179 -18.99 16.86 -1.63
N LYS A 180 -18.71 15.67 -2.18
CA LYS A 180 -19.66 14.54 -2.23
C LYS A 180 -19.33 13.43 -1.24
N PHE A 181 -18.16 13.47 -0.61
CA PHE A 181 -17.67 12.44 0.30
C PHE A 181 -16.65 13.03 1.25
N ASP A 182 -16.57 12.51 2.46
CA ASP A 182 -15.53 12.93 3.41
C ASP A 182 -14.19 12.29 3.02
N LEU A 183 -13.08 13.02 3.19
CA LEU A 183 -11.74 12.49 2.93
C LEU A 183 -11.18 11.75 4.13
N TYR A 184 -10.53 10.61 3.85
CA TYR A 184 -9.87 9.81 4.88
C TYR A 184 -8.41 9.53 4.54
N HIS A 185 -7.60 9.33 5.58
CA HIS A 185 -6.17 9.04 5.48
C HIS A 185 -5.77 7.89 6.39
N GLY A 186 -4.91 6.99 5.91
CA GLY A 186 -4.38 5.87 6.67
C GLY A 186 -3.09 5.31 6.08
N SER A 187 -2.76 4.09 6.47
CA SER A 187 -1.63 3.35 5.89
C SER A 187 -2.05 2.72 4.57
N GLN A 188 -1.22 2.82 3.52
CA GLN A 188 -1.45 2.16 2.23
C GLN A 188 -1.82 0.67 2.37
N TRP A 189 -1.26 -0.03 3.35
CA TRP A 189 -1.41 -1.48 3.50
C TRP A 189 -2.69 -1.88 4.24
N TRP A 190 -3.52 -2.67 3.56
CA TRP A 190 -4.80 -3.17 4.06
C TRP A 190 -5.00 -4.66 3.74
N ALA A 191 -5.97 -5.28 4.41
CA ALA A 191 -6.50 -6.59 4.02
C ALA A 191 -8.03 -6.57 4.03
N LEU A 192 -8.65 -6.79 2.86
CA LEU A 192 -10.08 -6.57 2.63
C LEU A 192 -10.79 -7.81 2.06
N SER A 193 -12.10 -7.92 2.25
CA SER A 193 -12.95 -8.97 1.68
C SER A 193 -13.27 -8.73 0.20
N LYS A 194 -13.75 -9.77 -0.50
CA LYS A 194 -14.21 -9.66 -1.89
C LYS A 194 -15.37 -8.67 -2.01
N GLU A 195 -16.32 -8.76 -1.07
CA GLU A 195 -17.53 -7.94 -1.04
C GLU A 195 -17.17 -6.46 -0.86
N CYS A 196 -16.28 -6.15 0.10
CA CYS A 196 -15.79 -4.80 0.33
C CYS A 196 -15.11 -4.26 -0.94
N LEU A 197 -14.09 -4.95 -1.47
CA LEU A 197 -13.38 -4.49 -2.66
C LEU A 197 -14.29 -4.32 -3.88
N THR A 198 -15.29 -5.18 -4.06
CA THR A 198 -16.26 -5.06 -5.15
C THR A 198 -17.03 -3.74 -5.04
N GLU A 199 -17.55 -3.42 -3.86
CA GLU A 199 -18.25 -2.16 -3.62
C GLU A 199 -17.32 -0.95 -3.84
N LEU A 200 -16.09 -0.98 -3.30
CA LEU A 200 -15.15 0.14 -3.45
C LEU A 200 -14.83 0.43 -4.93
N ILE A 201 -14.59 -0.63 -5.72
CA ILE A 201 -14.33 -0.49 -7.15
C ILE A 201 -15.58 0.02 -7.89
N GLN A 202 -16.77 -0.48 -7.57
CA GLN A 202 -18.02 0.00 -8.18
C GLN A 202 -18.29 1.48 -7.87
N MET A 203 -18.11 1.90 -6.61
CA MET A 203 -18.23 3.30 -6.19
C MET A 203 -17.33 4.22 -7.01
N TYR A 204 -16.07 3.82 -7.20
CA TYR A 204 -15.12 4.57 -8.02
C TYR A 204 -15.49 4.56 -9.51
N GLU A 205 -15.84 3.40 -10.07
CA GLU A 205 -16.14 3.28 -11.50
C GLU A 205 -17.38 4.05 -11.93
N GLN A 206 -18.43 4.06 -11.10
CA GLN A 206 -19.66 4.80 -11.37
C GLN A 206 -19.48 6.31 -11.24
N ASN A 207 -18.51 6.77 -10.45
CA ASN A 207 -18.34 8.18 -10.09
C ASN A 207 -16.91 8.70 -10.32
N GLN A 208 -16.19 8.20 -11.34
CA GLN A 208 -14.76 8.52 -11.54
C GLN A 208 -14.44 10.02 -11.57
N GLN A 209 -15.40 10.84 -12.01
CA GLN A 209 -15.28 12.30 -12.06
C GLN A 209 -15.11 12.93 -10.67
N ASP A 210 -15.70 12.32 -9.64
CA ASP A 210 -15.67 12.82 -8.27
C ASP A 210 -14.31 12.58 -7.60
N TYR A 211 -13.54 11.61 -8.12
CA TYR A 211 -12.21 11.23 -7.63
C TYR A 211 -11.06 11.84 -8.46
N LEU A 212 -11.33 12.83 -9.32
CA LEU A 212 -10.29 13.48 -10.13
C LEU A 212 -9.22 14.20 -9.29
N ASN A 213 -9.58 14.66 -8.09
CA ASN A 213 -8.63 15.27 -7.15
C ASN A 213 -7.46 14.32 -6.81
N PHE A 214 -7.72 13.03 -6.64
CA PHE A 214 -6.70 12.01 -6.43
C PHE A 214 -5.75 11.90 -7.62
N LYS A 215 -6.26 12.04 -8.85
CA LYS A 215 -5.48 11.92 -10.10
C LYS A 215 -4.62 13.15 -10.40
N ILE A 216 -5.15 14.34 -10.14
CA ILE A 216 -4.58 15.59 -10.69
C ILE A 216 -3.63 16.26 -9.70
N GLY A 217 -3.87 16.13 -8.40
CA GLY A 217 -3.20 16.96 -7.42
C GLY A 217 -2.77 16.27 -6.14
N MET A 218 -3.45 15.22 -5.69
CA MET A 218 -3.22 14.70 -4.35
C MET A 218 -1.86 14.00 -4.22
N PHE A 219 -1.06 14.44 -3.24
CA PHE A 219 0.16 13.75 -2.84
C PHE A 219 -0.15 12.49 -2.03
N ALA A 220 0.61 11.41 -2.30
CA ALA A 220 0.46 10.10 -1.66
C ALA A 220 -1.02 9.64 -1.60
N PRO A 221 -1.70 9.57 -2.76
CA PRO A 221 -3.11 9.19 -2.81
C PRO A 221 -3.34 7.73 -2.42
N ASP A 222 -2.33 6.87 -2.46
CA ASP A 222 -2.30 5.51 -1.89
C ASP A 222 -2.68 5.47 -0.41
N GLU A 223 -2.30 6.49 0.35
CA GLU A 223 -2.64 6.59 1.77
C GLU A 223 -4.08 7.10 2.00
N LYS A 224 -4.85 7.41 0.94
CA LYS A 224 -6.13 8.13 1.06
C LYS A 224 -7.26 7.54 0.24
N PHE A 225 -6.97 7.04 -0.96
CA PHE A 225 -7.97 6.64 -1.95
C PHE A 225 -8.85 5.49 -1.45
N PHE A 226 -8.25 4.35 -1.10
CA PHE A 226 -9.01 3.21 -0.58
C PHE A 226 -9.67 3.50 0.77
N HIS A 227 -9.05 4.32 1.63
CA HIS A 227 -9.64 4.76 2.90
C HIS A 227 -10.89 5.59 2.67
N THR A 228 -10.82 6.55 1.74
CA THR A 228 -11.93 7.42 1.36
C THR A 228 -13.09 6.60 0.81
N LEU A 229 -12.81 5.65 -0.09
CA LEU A 229 -13.85 4.74 -0.58
C LEU A 229 -14.45 3.91 0.58
N PHE A 230 -13.60 3.33 1.42
CA PHE A 230 -14.03 2.46 2.52
C PHE A 230 -14.95 3.16 3.52
N PHE A 231 -14.57 4.32 4.04
CA PHE A 231 -15.36 5.01 5.07
C PHE A 231 -16.63 5.69 4.52
N ASN A 232 -16.71 5.87 3.20
CA ASN A 232 -17.94 6.30 2.52
C ASN A 232 -18.78 5.11 1.99
N SER A 233 -18.36 3.86 2.22
CA SER A 233 -19.07 2.64 1.80
C SER A 233 -20.00 2.08 2.88
N SER A 234 -20.75 1.03 2.54
CA SER A 234 -21.53 0.23 3.50
C SER A 234 -20.65 -0.47 4.55
N PHE A 235 -19.34 -0.61 4.31
CA PHE A 235 -18.37 -1.27 5.18
C PHE A 235 -17.73 -0.33 6.22
N LYS A 236 -18.09 0.95 6.26
CA LYS A 236 -17.41 1.98 7.09
C LYS A 236 -17.17 1.63 8.57
N ASN A 237 -18.03 0.79 9.16
CA ASN A 237 -17.95 0.34 10.56
C ASN A 237 -17.50 -1.13 10.70
N LYS A 238 -16.96 -1.74 9.65
CA LYS A 238 -16.53 -3.15 9.62
C LYS A 238 -15.02 -3.33 9.82
N ASN A 239 -14.31 -2.26 10.18
CA ASN A 239 -12.90 -2.38 10.53
C ASN A 239 -12.67 -2.78 11.99
N VAL A 240 -11.40 -2.93 12.36
CA VAL A 240 -10.97 -3.39 13.70
C VAL A 240 -11.46 -2.54 14.87
N ILE A 241 -11.86 -1.28 14.65
CA ILE A 241 -12.35 -0.36 15.70
C ILE A 241 -13.81 0.06 15.51
N GLY A 242 -14.48 -0.36 14.44
CA GLY A 242 -15.88 -0.03 14.16
C GLY A 242 -16.15 1.36 13.59
N GLY A 243 -15.18 2.02 12.95
CA GLY A 243 -15.30 3.36 12.38
C GLY A 243 -13.94 4.03 12.11
N PRO A 244 -13.90 5.34 11.82
CA PRO A 244 -12.66 6.07 11.69
C PRO A 244 -11.97 6.27 13.05
N ASP A 245 -10.65 6.31 13.02
CA ASP A 245 -9.80 6.64 14.15
C ASP A 245 -9.92 8.13 14.52
N LEU A 246 -9.66 8.44 15.79
CA LEU A 246 -9.40 9.82 16.18
C LEU A 246 -8.02 10.25 15.65
N PRO A 247 -7.89 11.46 15.06
CA PRO A 247 -6.60 12.01 14.71
C PRO A 247 -5.67 12.07 15.92
N LEU A 248 -4.40 11.71 15.73
CA LEU A 248 -3.39 11.92 16.76
C LEU A 248 -3.20 13.43 16.99
N GLU A 249 -2.97 13.83 18.24
CA GLU A 249 -2.48 15.16 18.53
C GLU A 249 -1.03 15.28 18.06
N LEU A 250 -0.85 15.85 16.86
CA LEU A 250 0.47 16.06 16.27
C LEU A 250 1.05 17.36 16.80
N LYS A 251 2.24 17.30 17.41
CA LYS A 251 2.95 18.49 17.91
C LYS A 251 3.54 19.31 16.78
N ASN A 252 3.95 18.64 15.70
CA ASN A 252 4.54 19.28 14.55
C ASN A 252 4.33 18.45 13.28
N ILE A 253 4.77 19.02 12.17
CA ILE A 253 4.50 18.55 10.82
C ILE A 253 5.29 17.30 10.41
N GLU A 254 6.30 16.93 11.19
CA GLU A 254 7.15 15.74 10.97
C GLU A 254 6.48 14.49 11.55
N GLU A 255 5.53 14.66 12.46
CA GLU A 255 4.77 13.56 13.07
C GLU A 255 3.64 13.02 12.16
N THR A 256 3.41 13.59 10.97
CA THR A 256 2.41 13.06 10.04
C THR A 256 2.74 11.63 9.57
N THR A 257 4.03 11.29 9.45
CA THR A 257 4.45 9.92 9.11
C THR A 257 4.28 8.96 10.28
N LEU A 258 4.42 9.45 11.52
CA LEU A 258 4.10 8.70 12.74
C LEU A 258 2.62 8.33 12.79
N GLN A 259 1.73 9.22 12.32
CA GLN A 259 0.32 8.90 12.20
C GLN A 259 0.05 7.79 11.18
N THR A 260 0.61 7.91 9.97
CA THR A 260 0.47 6.88 8.93
C THR A 260 0.98 5.52 9.44
N SER A 261 2.15 5.47 10.06
CA SER A 261 2.72 4.20 10.54
C SER A 261 1.88 3.56 11.65
N LYS A 262 1.30 4.36 12.56
CA LYS A 262 0.39 3.87 13.61
C LYS A 262 -0.94 3.35 13.09
N LEU A 263 -1.41 3.85 11.94
CA LEU A 263 -2.63 3.38 11.28
C LEU A 263 -2.43 2.08 10.48
N ALA A 264 -1.19 1.58 10.36
CA ALA A 264 -0.93 0.28 9.73
C ALA A 264 -1.50 -0.86 10.59
N ASN A 265 -2.46 -1.61 10.04
CA ASN A 265 -3.17 -2.66 10.80
C ASN A 265 -2.35 -3.92 10.98
N ILE A 266 -1.75 -4.38 9.89
CA ILE A 266 -1.13 -5.70 9.79
C ILE A 266 0.38 -5.63 9.55
N HIS A 267 0.94 -4.42 9.41
CA HIS A 267 2.38 -4.20 9.19
C HIS A 267 3.02 -3.49 10.39
N ILE A 268 4.25 -3.89 10.72
CA ILE A 268 5.22 -3.03 11.39
C ILE A 268 5.79 -2.10 10.32
N ILE A 269 5.64 -0.80 10.54
CA ILE A 269 6.24 0.24 9.70
C ILE A 269 6.97 1.21 10.62
N ASP A 270 8.23 1.47 10.31
CA ASP A 270 8.99 2.47 11.04
C ASP A 270 8.40 3.88 10.84
N PRO A 271 8.21 4.69 11.90
CA PRO A 271 7.65 6.03 11.81
C PRO A 271 8.35 7.00 10.85
N SER A 272 9.63 6.77 10.52
CA SER A 272 10.35 7.57 9.52
C SER A 272 9.92 7.28 8.08
N MET A 273 9.21 6.16 7.85
CA MET A 273 8.83 5.59 6.55
C MET A 273 10.01 5.24 5.61
N ASN A 274 11.24 5.52 6.06
CA ASN A 274 12.45 5.41 5.24
C ASN A 274 13.36 4.26 5.68
N LYS A 275 13.27 3.81 6.93
CA LYS A 275 14.06 2.71 7.50
C LYS A 275 13.93 1.41 6.69
N TRP A 276 15.07 0.74 6.53
CA TRP A 276 15.17 -0.67 6.18
C TRP A 276 15.52 -1.43 7.45
N PHE A 277 14.78 -2.49 7.75
CA PHE A 277 14.98 -3.29 8.97
C PHE A 277 16.17 -4.23 8.82
N ASP A 278 16.92 -4.42 9.91
CA ASP A 278 18.08 -5.31 9.99
C ASP A 278 18.10 -6.11 11.29
N GLU A 279 19.15 -6.90 11.54
CA GLU A 279 19.20 -7.89 12.61
C GLU A 279 19.02 -7.31 14.02
N ARG A 280 19.24 -5.99 14.18
CA ARG A 280 19.09 -5.27 15.45
C ARG A 280 17.63 -5.07 15.83
N ASP A 281 16.72 -5.20 14.87
CA ASP A 281 15.29 -4.97 15.05
C ASP A 281 14.50 -6.23 15.43
N ILE A 282 15.17 -7.37 15.59
CA ILE A 282 14.51 -8.68 15.79
C ILE A 282 13.60 -8.71 17.03
N ASP A 283 13.99 -8.06 18.12
CA ASP A 283 13.28 -8.18 19.40
C ASP A 283 11.94 -7.44 19.29
N GLN A 284 11.96 -6.24 18.69
CA GLN A 284 10.73 -5.52 18.32
C GLN A 284 9.83 -6.35 17.41
N ILE A 285 10.40 -7.12 16.48
CA ILE A 285 9.63 -7.96 15.56
C ILE A 285 8.99 -9.15 16.29
N LYS A 286 9.71 -9.79 17.21
CA LYS A 286 9.20 -10.92 18.01
C LYS A 286 8.05 -10.53 18.93
N GLU A 287 8.13 -9.35 19.53
CA GLU A 287 7.12 -8.81 20.45
C GLU A 287 5.85 -8.31 19.73
N SER A 288 5.89 -8.20 18.40
CA SER A 288 4.80 -7.61 17.63
C SER A 288 3.66 -8.58 17.36
N GLU A 289 2.44 -8.07 17.51
CA GLU A 289 1.19 -8.73 17.10
C GLU A 289 0.85 -8.53 15.61
N LYS A 290 1.68 -7.78 14.87
CA LYS A 290 1.51 -7.57 13.42
C LYS A 290 1.83 -8.86 12.65
N LEU A 291 1.36 -8.92 11.41
CA LEU A 291 1.56 -10.08 10.53
C LEU A 291 2.78 -9.93 9.64
N PHE A 292 3.15 -8.69 9.32
CA PHE A 292 4.22 -8.37 8.38
C PHE A 292 5.15 -7.28 8.94
N VAL A 293 6.39 -7.24 8.45
CA VAL A 293 7.34 -6.14 8.65
C VAL A 293 7.68 -5.46 7.33
N ARG A 294 7.82 -4.13 7.39
CA ARG A 294 8.15 -3.27 6.27
C ARG A 294 9.16 -2.19 6.69
N LYS A 295 10.31 -1.99 6.02
CA LYS A 295 10.77 -2.53 4.72
C LYS A 295 11.98 -3.45 4.90
N VAL A 296 12.05 -4.51 4.10
CA VAL A 296 13.21 -5.41 4.00
C VAL A 296 13.64 -5.60 2.54
N LYS A 297 14.91 -5.91 2.30
CA LYS A 297 15.47 -6.17 0.97
C LYS A 297 16.64 -7.16 1.04
N SER A 298 16.95 -7.78 -0.09
CA SER A 298 18.13 -8.63 -0.27
C SER A 298 19.42 -7.87 0.08
N ASP A 299 20.44 -8.61 0.48
CA ASP A 299 21.78 -8.17 0.92
C ASP A 299 21.80 -7.39 2.24
N TYR A 300 20.86 -6.46 2.44
CA TYR A 300 20.82 -5.63 3.65
C TYR A 300 20.08 -6.32 4.80
N SER A 301 18.93 -6.93 4.54
CA SER A 301 18.09 -7.52 5.58
C SER A 301 18.32 -9.02 5.77
N ASP A 302 19.22 -9.66 5.01
CA ASP A 302 19.35 -11.13 4.98
C ASP A 302 19.56 -11.77 6.35
N LYS A 303 20.41 -11.17 7.20
CA LYS A 303 20.61 -11.65 8.58
C LYS A 303 19.31 -11.61 9.38
N LEU A 304 18.54 -10.52 9.26
CA LEU A 304 17.24 -10.41 9.90
C LEU A 304 16.27 -11.46 9.35
N LEU A 305 16.17 -11.60 8.02
CA LEU A 305 15.24 -12.53 7.38
C LEU A 305 15.55 -13.99 7.77
N ASN A 306 16.83 -14.36 7.83
CA ASN A 306 17.25 -15.69 8.29
C ASN A 306 16.86 -15.92 9.77
N ARG A 307 16.96 -14.89 10.62
CA ARG A 307 16.52 -14.97 12.01
C ARG A 307 14.99 -15.06 12.13
N ILE A 308 14.23 -14.32 11.32
CA ILE A 308 12.77 -14.45 11.28
C ILE A 308 12.38 -15.87 10.88
N ASP A 309 13.01 -16.42 9.84
CA ASP A 309 12.74 -17.77 9.36
C ASP A 309 12.99 -18.83 10.44
N LYS A 310 14.16 -18.76 11.09
CA LYS A 310 14.59 -19.73 12.10
C LYS A 310 13.85 -19.58 13.44
N GLU A 311 13.72 -18.35 13.93
CA GLU A 311 13.29 -18.08 15.31
C GLU A 311 11.78 -17.84 15.42
N ILE A 312 11.13 -17.35 14.35
CA ILE A 312 9.71 -16.97 14.38
C ILE A 312 8.87 -17.92 13.52
N LEU A 313 9.20 -18.05 12.24
CA LEU A 313 8.45 -18.88 11.31
C LEU A 313 8.78 -20.38 11.47
N LYS A 314 9.88 -20.69 12.15
CA LYS A 314 10.38 -22.05 12.44
C LYS A 314 10.49 -22.92 11.19
N VAL A 315 10.96 -22.31 10.10
CA VAL A 315 11.20 -22.94 8.81
C VAL A 315 12.71 -22.92 8.53
N GLY A 316 13.20 -23.95 7.82
CA GLY A 316 14.62 -24.03 7.41
C GLY A 316 15.02 -22.85 6.51
N ASN A 317 16.32 -22.62 6.34
CA ASN A 317 16.82 -21.57 5.45
C ASN A 317 16.32 -21.80 4.01
N ILE A 318 16.13 -20.74 3.22
CA ILE A 318 15.69 -20.88 1.81
C ILE A 318 16.79 -21.52 0.93
N ASP A 319 18.03 -21.50 1.41
CA ASP A 319 19.22 -22.01 0.72
C ASP A 319 19.78 -23.31 1.36
N GLU A 320 19.01 -23.98 2.22
CA GLU A 320 19.26 -25.34 2.72
C GLU A 320 18.15 -26.28 2.24
#